data_AF-A0A173GGX0-F1
#
_entry.id   AF-A0A173GGX0-F1
#
_cell.length_a   1.000
_cell.length_b   1.000
_cell.length_c   1.000
_cell.angle_alpha   90.00
_cell.angle_beta   90.00
_cell.angle_gamma   90.00
#
_symmetry.space_group_name_H-M   'P 1'
#
loop_
_entity.id
_entity.type
_entity.pdbx_description
1 polymer ?
#
loop_
_entity_poly.entity_id
_entity_poly.type
_entity_poly.pdbx_seq_one_letter_code
_entity_poly.pdbx_strand_id
1 'polypeptide(L)'
;DILAAFRVTPQPGVPPEEAGAAVAAESSTGTWTTVWTDGLTSLDRYKGRCYHIEPVVGEEDQYICYVAYPLDLFEEGSVTNMFTSIVGNVFGFKALRALRLEDLRIPPAYIKTFQGPPHGIQVE
;
A
#
# COMPACT_ATOMS: atom_id res chain seq x y z
N ASP A 1 4.48 1.11 -10.95
CA ASP A 1 3.90 1.05 -9.59
C ASP A 1 4.17 -0.28 -8.93
N ILE A 2 4.40 -0.23 -7.63
CA ILE A 2 4.19 -1.35 -6.71
C ILE A 2 2.69 -1.40 -6.44
N LEU A 3 2.08 -2.58 -6.56
CA LEU A 3 0.66 -2.77 -6.23
C LEU A 3 0.56 -3.63 -4.98
N ALA A 4 -0.33 -3.27 -4.06
CA ALA A 4 -0.61 -4.03 -2.86
C ALA A 4 -2.08 -4.44 -2.81
N ALA A 5 -2.33 -5.69 -2.42
CA ALA A 5 -3.65 -6.18 -2.07
C ALA A 5 -3.75 -6.26 -0.55
N PHE A 6 -4.63 -5.45 0.03
CA PHE A 6 -4.90 -5.49 1.46
C PHE A 6 -6.27 -6.11 1.73
N ARG A 7 -6.31 -7.13 2.58
CA ARG A 7 -7.56 -7.55 3.21
C ARG A 7 -7.86 -6.61 4.37
N VAL A 8 -8.93 -5.85 4.22
CA VAL A 8 -9.36 -4.78 5.13
C VAL A 8 -10.64 -5.18 5.81
N THR A 9 -10.69 -5.02 7.13
CA THR A 9 -11.92 -5.12 7.93
C THR A 9 -12.16 -3.77 8.61
N PRO A 10 -13.02 -2.90 8.06
CA PRO A 10 -13.33 -1.60 8.65
C PRO A 10 -14.04 -1.74 9.99
N GLN A 11 -14.00 -0.67 10.80
CA GLN A 11 -14.91 -0.53 11.94
C GLN A 11 -16.37 -0.35 11.48
N PRO A 12 -17.36 -0.75 12.29
CA PRO A 12 -18.76 -0.48 12.00
C PRO A 12 -19.00 1.01 11.72
N GLY A 13 -19.67 1.32 10.61
CA GLY A 13 -19.95 2.69 10.18
C GLY A 13 -18.84 3.37 9.36
N VAL A 14 -17.68 2.74 9.18
CA VAL A 14 -16.63 3.22 8.27
C VAL A 14 -16.84 2.60 6.88
N PRO A 15 -17.07 3.40 5.82
CA PRO A 15 -17.19 2.89 4.46
C PRO A 15 -15.89 2.20 3.99
N PRO A 16 -15.98 1.11 3.20
CA PRO A 16 -14.78 0.44 2.68
C PRO A 16 -13.93 1.35 1.78
N GLU A 17 -14.55 2.29 1.06
CA GLU A 17 -13.86 3.30 0.25
C GLU A 17 -13.00 4.23 1.11
N GLU A 18 -13.53 4.67 2.25
CA GLU A 18 -12.79 5.51 3.19
C GLU A 18 -11.66 4.73 3.87
N ALA A 19 -11.92 3.47 4.26
CA ALA A 19 -10.89 2.59 4.81
C ALA A 19 -9.74 2.35 3.81
N GLY A 20 -10.05 2.05 2.55
CA GLY A 20 -9.05 1.88 1.50
C GLY A 20 -8.28 3.17 1.18
N ALA A 21 -8.97 4.31 1.16
CA ALA A 21 -8.33 5.62 0.97
C ALA A 21 -7.41 5.98 2.13
N ALA A 22 -7.81 5.71 3.38
CA ALA A 22 -6.98 5.94 4.57
C ALA A 22 -5.70 5.10 4.54
N VAL A 23 -5.81 3.80 4.20
CA VAL A 23 -4.64 2.92 4.02
C VAL A 23 -3.73 3.50 2.95
N ALA A 24 -4.25 3.88 1.78
CA ALA A 24 -3.44 4.44 0.69
C ALA A 24 -2.75 5.76 1.07
N ALA A 25 -3.44 6.65 1.76
CA ALA A 25 -2.92 7.95 2.19
C ALA A 25 -1.77 7.78 3.17
N GLU A 26 -1.97 7.04 4.26
CA GLU A 26 -1.04 6.95 5.39
C GLU A 26 0.12 5.96 5.16
N SER A 27 0.08 5.22 4.05
CA SER A 27 1.22 4.44 3.54
C SER A 27 1.94 5.11 2.36
N SER A 28 1.61 6.38 2.05
CA SER A 28 2.29 7.16 1.01
C SER A 28 2.64 8.57 1.49
N THR A 29 1.72 9.53 1.42
CA THR A 29 2.00 10.96 1.64
C THR A 29 0.99 11.69 2.53
N GLY A 30 -0.12 11.05 2.90
CA GLY A 30 -1.21 11.68 3.63
C GLY A 30 -1.06 11.63 5.14
N THR A 31 -1.79 12.52 5.81
CA THR A 31 -2.01 12.51 7.26
C THR A 31 -3.46 12.92 7.58
N TRP A 32 -3.83 12.93 8.86
CA TRP A 32 -5.19 13.14 9.35
C TRP A 32 -5.80 14.53 9.08
N THR A 33 -5.02 15.50 8.64
CA THR A 33 -5.49 16.86 8.31
C THR A 33 -4.76 17.39 7.09
N THR A 34 -5.38 18.31 6.36
CA THR A 34 -4.76 18.94 5.18
C THR A 34 -3.55 19.76 5.62
N VAL A 35 -2.46 19.63 4.86
CA VAL A 35 -1.23 20.39 5.08
C VAL A 35 -0.91 21.24 3.86
N TRP A 36 -0.62 22.52 4.07
CA TRP A 36 -0.36 23.46 2.97
C TRP A 36 0.90 23.07 2.15
N THR A 37 1.81 22.32 2.76
CA THR A 37 3.05 21.83 2.14
C THR A 37 2.80 20.87 0.98
N ASP A 38 1.60 20.30 0.87
CA ASP A 38 1.19 19.54 -0.31
C ASP A 38 1.31 20.35 -1.60
N GLY A 39 1.10 21.68 -1.52
CA GLY A 39 1.25 22.59 -2.65
C GLY A 39 2.69 22.85 -3.08
N LEU A 40 3.69 22.39 -2.33
CA LEU A 40 5.11 22.49 -2.68
C LEU A 40 5.58 21.32 -3.54
N THR A 41 4.77 20.28 -3.69
CA THR A 41 5.08 19.08 -4.46
C THR A 41 3.90 18.71 -5.37
N SER A 42 4.08 17.70 -6.21
CA SER A 42 2.99 17.15 -7.03
C SER A 42 2.37 15.94 -6.33
N LEU A 43 1.28 16.16 -5.59
CA LEU A 43 0.50 15.05 -5.01
C LEU A 43 0.05 14.05 -6.08
N ASP A 44 -0.26 14.51 -7.29
CA ASP A 44 -0.62 13.61 -8.39
C ASP A 44 0.52 12.73 -8.87
N ARG A 45 1.78 13.05 -8.55
CA ARG A 45 2.89 12.15 -8.78
C ARG A 45 3.09 11.15 -7.65
N TYR A 46 2.97 11.60 -6.40
CA TYR A 46 3.46 10.85 -5.24
C TYR A 46 2.37 10.14 -4.42
N LYS A 47 1.10 10.52 -4.54
CA LYS A 47 0.03 9.92 -3.73
C LYS A 47 -0.18 8.45 -4.10
N GLY A 48 -0.22 7.59 -3.09
CA GLY A 48 -0.77 6.24 -3.21
C GLY A 48 -2.26 6.30 -3.52
N ARG A 49 -2.77 5.32 -4.28
CA ARG A 49 -4.17 5.33 -4.73
C ARG A 49 -4.83 3.98 -4.50
N CYS A 50 -5.89 3.96 -3.70
CA CYS A 50 -6.84 2.86 -3.72
C CYS A 50 -7.65 2.95 -5.02
N TYR A 51 -7.42 2.05 -5.96
CA TYR A 51 -8.03 2.12 -7.30
C TYR A 51 -9.12 1.08 -7.53
N HIS A 52 -9.16 0.04 -6.69
CA HIS A 52 -10.17 -1.00 -6.77
C HIS A 52 -10.44 -1.58 -5.38
N ILE A 53 -11.71 -1.88 -5.13
CA ILE A 53 -12.19 -2.48 -3.89
C ILE A 53 -13.21 -3.55 -4.28
N GLU A 54 -13.05 -4.75 -3.74
CA GLU A 54 -14.00 -5.84 -3.91
C GLU A 54 -14.32 -6.51 -2.58
N PRO A 55 -15.57 -6.95 -2.36
CA PRO A 55 -15.92 -7.70 -1.17
C PRO A 55 -15.29 -9.09 -1.19
N VAL A 56 -14.89 -9.58 -0.02
CA VAL A 56 -14.43 -10.97 0.14
C VAL A 56 -15.65 -11.89 0.17
N VAL A 57 -15.73 -12.82 -0.78
CA VAL A 57 -16.81 -13.81 -0.82
C VAL A 57 -16.81 -14.67 0.44
N GLY A 58 -17.95 -14.75 1.13
CA GLY A 58 -18.14 -15.57 2.32
C GLY A 58 -17.82 -14.89 3.65
N GLU A 59 -17.34 -13.65 3.64
CA GLU A 59 -17.04 -12.86 4.84
C GLU A 59 -17.98 -11.65 4.91
N GLU A 60 -18.56 -11.40 6.08
CA GLU A 60 -19.33 -10.18 6.35
C GLU A 60 -18.35 -9.05 6.74
N ASP A 61 -18.38 -7.93 6.01
CA ASP A 61 -17.54 -6.74 6.22
C ASP A 61 -16.02 -6.88 5.96
N GLN A 62 -15.60 -7.82 5.10
CA GLN A 62 -14.22 -7.87 4.61
C GLN A 62 -14.12 -7.49 3.14
N TYR A 63 -13.05 -6.77 2.82
CA TYR A 63 -12.79 -6.26 1.48
C TYR A 63 -11.34 -6.48 1.08
N ILE A 64 -11.08 -6.67 -0.21
CA ILE A 64 -9.74 -6.52 -0.78
C ILE A 64 -9.64 -5.12 -1.36
N CYS A 65 -8.76 -4.30 -0.77
CA CYS A 65 -8.43 -2.97 -1.26
C CYS A 65 -7.12 -3.03 -2.03
N TYR A 66 -7.15 -2.65 -3.30
CA TYR A 66 -5.99 -2.60 -4.16
C TYR A 66 -5.40 -1.20 -4.20
N VAL A 67 -4.15 -1.07 -3.74
CA VAL A 67 -3.43 0.20 -3.66
C VAL A 67 -2.26 0.21 -4.65
N ALA A 68 -2.16 1.28 -5.44
CA ALA A 68 -1.04 1.53 -6.33
C ALA A 68 -0.11 2.60 -5.73
N TYR A 69 1.19 2.29 -5.68
CA TYR A 69 2.24 3.17 -5.20
C TYR A 69 3.20 3.55 -6.34
N PRO A 70 3.42 4.86 -6.59
CA PRO A 70 4.43 5.33 -7.51
C PRO A 70 5.82 4.80 -7.16
N LEU A 71 6.62 4.44 -8.16
CA LEU A 71 7.94 3.85 -7.96
C LEU A 71 8.90 4.78 -7.21
N ASP A 72 8.81 6.08 -7.47
CA ASP A 72 9.68 7.11 -6.91
C ASP A 72 9.55 7.29 -5.38
N LEU A 73 8.56 6.65 -4.74
CA LEU A 73 8.45 6.62 -3.28
C LEU A 73 9.48 5.70 -2.62
N PHE A 74 10.09 4.79 -3.38
CA PHE A 74 10.86 3.68 -2.84
C PHE A 74 12.34 3.83 -3.12
N GLU A 75 13.14 3.65 -2.07
CA GLU A 75 14.59 3.58 -2.17
C GLU A 75 15.02 2.29 -2.90
N GLU A 76 15.92 2.44 -3.86
CA GLU A 76 16.49 1.34 -4.64
C GLU A 76 17.20 0.32 -3.74
N GLY A 77 16.98 -0.97 -3.95
CA GLY A 77 17.64 -2.04 -3.19
C GLY A 77 17.23 -2.17 -1.73
N SER A 78 16.21 -1.43 -1.26
CA SER A 78 15.85 -1.33 0.16
C SER A 78 14.49 -1.96 0.48
N VAL A 79 14.48 -3.24 0.86
CA VAL A 79 13.26 -3.91 1.38
C VAL A 79 12.75 -3.20 2.64
N THR A 80 13.67 -2.70 3.47
CA THR A 80 13.36 -1.94 4.68
C THR A 80 12.53 -0.70 4.37
N ASN A 81 12.95 0.11 3.39
CA ASN A 81 12.19 1.30 3.00
C ASN A 81 10.81 0.92 2.45
N MET A 82 10.73 -0.09 1.57
CA MET A 82 9.47 -0.57 1.02
C MET A 82 8.46 -0.96 2.12
N PHE A 83 8.87 -1.76 3.11
CA PHE A 83 7.98 -2.15 4.21
C PHE A 83 7.70 -1.03 5.21
N THR A 84 8.64 -0.11 5.42
CA THR A 84 8.39 1.08 6.25
C THR A 84 7.22 1.89 5.70
N SER A 85 7.14 2.06 4.38
CA SER A 85 6.02 2.78 3.75
C SER A 85 4.73 1.94 3.75
N ILE A 86 4.77 0.71 3.21
CA ILE A 86 3.55 -0.07 2.93
C ILE A 86 2.88 -0.58 4.22
N VAL A 87 3.66 -1.01 5.22
CA VAL A 87 3.13 -1.67 6.42
C VAL A 87 3.49 -0.96 7.72
N GLY A 88 4.12 0.22 7.67
CA GLY A 88 4.66 0.91 8.85
C GLY A 88 3.61 1.27 9.90
N ASN A 89 2.62 2.07 9.53
CA ASN A 89 1.65 2.63 10.49
C ASN A 89 0.21 2.10 10.31
N VAL A 90 -0.16 1.72 9.08
CA VAL A 90 -1.56 1.50 8.68
C VAL A 90 -2.26 0.34 9.41
N PHE A 91 -1.50 -0.61 9.96
CA PHE A 91 -2.06 -1.74 10.72
C PHE A 91 -2.60 -1.32 12.10
N GLY A 92 -2.17 -0.17 12.63
CA GLY A 92 -2.61 0.37 13.91
C GLY A 92 -3.78 1.36 13.82
N PHE A 93 -4.38 1.53 12.64
CA PHE A 93 -5.45 2.51 12.42
C PHE A 93 -6.71 2.17 13.22
N LYS A 94 -7.16 3.10 14.08
CA LYS A 94 -8.36 2.91 14.92
C LYS A 94 -9.64 2.70 14.10
N ALA A 95 -9.69 3.23 12.87
CA ALA A 95 -10.80 3.06 11.94
C ALA A 95 -10.89 1.64 11.34
N LEU A 96 -9.89 0.79 11.58
CA LEU A 96 -9.83 -0.59 11.12
C LEU A 96 -9.92 -1.55 12.32
N ARG A 97 -10.68 -2.64 12.16
CA ARG A 97 -10.68 -3.77 13.10
C ARG A 97 -9.50 -4.70 12.83
N ALA A 98 -9.22 -4.95 11.55
CA ALA A 98 -8.11 -5.78 11.10
C ALA A 98 -7.62 -5.30 9.73
N LEU A 99 -6.33 -5.53 9.49
CA LEU A 99 -5.67 -5.28 8.21
C LEU A 99 -4.67 -6.42 7.97
N ARG A 100 -4.62 -6.93 6.74
CA ARG A 100 -3.62 -7.90 6.30
C ARG A 100 -3.12 -7.54 4.91
N LEU A 101 -1.81 -7.51 4.73
CA LEU A 101 -1.20 -7.46 3.40
C LEU A 101 -1.21 -8.89 2.83
N GLU A 102 -1.96 -9.10 1.74
CA GLU A 102 -2.09 -10.41 1.11
C GLU A 102 -1.01 -10.64 0.04
N ASP A 103 -0.77 -9.64 -0.81
CA ASP A 103 0.18 -9.76 -1.91
C ASP A 103 0.78 -8.40 -2.33
N LEU A 104 1.97 -8.45 -2.94
CA LEU A 104 2.65 -7.33 -3.54
C LEU A 104 3.10 -7.65 -4.97
N ARG A 105 2.64 -6.85 -5.92
CA ARG A 105 3.15 -6.86 -7.29
C ARG A 105 4.34 -5.91 -7.39
N ILE A 106 5.55 -6.47 -7.42
CA ILE A 106 6.79 -5.69 -7.55
C ILE A 106 7.14 -5.50 -9.03
N PRO A 107 7.30 -4.26 -9.54
CA PRO A 107 7.60 -4.01 -10.94
C PRO A 107 9.06 -4.35 -11.28
N PRO A 108 9.36 -4.80 -12.52
CA PRO A 108 10.73 -5.14 -12.93
C PRO A 108 11.75 -4.01 -12.73
N ALA A 109 11.31 -2.75 -12.86
CA ALA A 109 12.16 -1.58 -12.62
C ALA A 109 12.68 -1.52 -11.17
N TYR A 110 11.88 -1.92 -10.19
CA TYR A 110 12.31 -2.00 -8.78
C TYR A 110 13.12 -3.27 -8.53
N ILE A 111 12.67 -4.42 -9.04
CA ILE A 111 13.34 -5.72 -8.85
C ILE A 111 14.82 -5.66 -9.29
N LYS A 112 15.11 -4.99 -10.41
CA LYS A 112 16.47 -4.86 -10.96
C LYS A 112 17.43 -4.07 -10.07
N THR A 113 16.94 -3.37 -9.06
CA THR A 113 17.78 -2.64 -8.09
C THR A 113 18.32 -3.55 -6.98
N PHE A 114 17.83 -4.79 -6.89
CA PHE A 114 18.24 -5.76 -5.89
C PHE A 114 19.20 -6.79 -6.48
N GLN A 115 20.14 -7.27 -5.65
CA GLN A 115 21.01 -8.39 -6.01
C GLN A 115 20.22 -9.69 -6.20
N GLY A 116 19.18 -9.92 -5.38
CA GLY A 116 18.47 -11.19 -5.34
C GLY A 116 19.30 -12.34 -4.75
N PRO A 117 18.93 -13.60 -5.03
CA PRO A 117 19.66 -14.77 -4.52
C PRO A 117 21.10 -14.82 -5.06
N PRO A 118 22.12 -15.06 -4.21
CA PRO A 118 23.53 -15.02 -4.63
C PRO A 118 23.93 -16.13 -5.62
N HIS A 119 23.20 -17.24 -5.66
CA HIS A 119 23.50 -18.38 -6.55
C HIS A 119 22.29 -18.80 -7.38
N GLY A 120 21.09 -18.83 -6.79
CA GLY A 120 19.86 -19.21 -7.47
C GLY A 120 19.82 -20.68 -7.91
N ILE A 121 18.63 -21.17 -8.23
CA ILE A 121 18.46 -22.45 -8.92
C ILE A 121 18.51 -22.16 -10.42
N GLN A 122 19.39 -22.84 -11.15
CA GLN A 122 19.42 -22.78 -12.60
C GLN A 122 18.38 -23.76 -13.15
N VAL A 123 17.60 -23.31 -14.13
CA VAL A 123 16.67 -24.17 -14.86
C VAL A 123 17.20 -24.21 -16.29
N GLU A 124 17.40 -25.41 -16.81
CA GLU A 124 17.79 -25.65 -18.21
C GLU A 124 16.67 -25.30 -19.19
#